data_AF-A0A2E2AF51-F1
#
_entry.id   AF-A0A2E2AF51-F1
#
_cell.length_a   1.000
_cell.length_b   1.000
_cell.length_c   1.000
_cell.angle_alpha   90.00
_cell.angle_beta   90.00
_cell.angle_gamma   90.00
#
_symmetry.space_group_name_H-M   'P 1'
#
loop_
_entity.id
_entity.type
_entity.pdbx_description
1 polymer ?
#
loop_
_entity_poly.entity_id
_entity_poly.type
_entity_poly.pdbx_seq_one_letter_code
_entity_poly.pdbx_strand_id
1 'polypeptide(L)'
;MNSQSHPILIELSEHLPVTSITYKYIHGPESFSQIANQAKEDFLCLSDLEAKLDNGLLARTHLLQSGYEFWLKAFDADADGDADDERLRLIGFLKLIIELAEELEE
;
A
#
# COMPACT_ATOMS: atom_id res chain seq x y z
N MET A 1 -12.04 9.80 -18.34
CA MET A 1 -12.08 11.03 -17.52
C MET A 1 -10.65 11.36 -17.12
N ASN A 2 -10.31 12.65 -17.00
CA ASN A 2 -8.91 13.11 -16.95
C ASN A 2 -8.13 12.48 -15.78
N SER A 3 -7.03 11.82 -16.14
CA SER A 3 -5.96 11.31 -15.27
C SER A 3 -5.20 12.45 -14.57
N GLN A 4 -5.87 13.19 -13.69
CA GLN A 4 -5.19 14.08 -12.75
C GLN A 4 -5.24 13.42 -11.37
N SER A 5 -4.05 13.11 -10.85
CA SER A 5 -3.82 12.70 -9.47
C SER A 5 -4.62 13.60 -8.52
N HIS A 6 -5.50 12.99 -7.73
CA HIS A 6 -6.37 13.72 -6.83
C HIS A 6 -5.55 14.29 -5.66
N PRO A 7 -5.68 15.57 -5.28
CA PRO A 7 -4.85 16.20 -4.24
C PRO A 7 -4.83 15.42 -2.91
N ILE A 8 -5.98 14.89 -2.50
CA ILE A 8 -6.08 14.10 -1.26
C ILE A 8 -5.37 12.74 -1.41
N LEU A 9 -5.44 12.09 -2.59
CA LEU A 9 -4.68 10.86 -2.81
C LEU A 9 -3.17 11.13 -2.78
N ILE A 10 -2.73 12.27 -3.31
CA ILE A 10 -1.32 12.69 -3.22
C ILE A 10 -0.90 12.83 -1.76
N GLU A 11 -1.66 13.56 -0.95
CA GLU A 11 -1.39 13.75 0.48
C GLU A 11 -1.33 12.41 1.24
N LEU A 12 -2.32 11.54 1.03
CA LEU A 12 -2.35 10.22 1.66
C LEU A 12 -1.16 9.34 1.23
N SER A 13 -0.70 9.49 -0.02
CA SER A 13 0.43 8.71 -0.54
C SER A 13 1.77 9.06 0.10
N GLU A 14 1.92 10.25 0.71
CA GLU A 14 3.16 10.66 1.37
C GLU A 14 3.52 9.75 2.56
N HIS A 15 2.55 9.01 3.07
CA HIS A 15 2.73 8.04 4.14
C HIS A 15 3.13 6.64 3.63
N LEU A 16 3.09 6.40 2.32
CA LEU A 16 3.55 5.15 1.72
C LEU A 16 5.04 5.23 1.35
N PRO A 17 5.74 4.09 1.25
CA PRO A 17 7.06 4.07 0.64
C PRO A 17 6.98 4.61 -0.79
N VAL A 18 7.81 5.59 -1.15
CA VAL A 18 7.86 6.18 -2.51
C VAL A 18 8.19 5.15 -3.60
N THR A 19 8.79 4.03 -3.21
CA THR A 19 9.10 2.91 -4.09
C THR A 19 7.90 2.01 -4.35
N SER A 20 6.84 2.11 -3.54
CA SER A 20 5.64 1.29 -3.64
C SER A 20 4.91 1.51 -4.97
N ILE A 21 4.27 0.46 -5.49
CA ILE A 21 3.47 0.57 -6.72
C ILE A 21 2.26 1.48 -6.47
N THR A 22 1.59 1.37 -5.32
CA THR A 22 0.47 2.25 -4.94
C THR A 22 0.87 3.72 -4.99
N TYR A 23 2.01 4.10 -4.42
CA TYR A 23 2.55 5.47 -4.54
C TYR A 23 2.72 5.87 -6.01
N LYS A 24 3.37 5.03 -6.82
CA LYS A 24 3.62 5.33 -8.23
C LYS A 24 2.34 5.48 -9.04
N TYR A 25 1.31 4.67 -8.76
CA TYR A 25 0.02 4.75 -9.43
C TYR A 25 -0.72 6.05 -9.10
N ILE A 26 -0.67 6.50 -7.84
CA ILE A 26 -1.27 7.77 -7.43
C ILE A 26 -0.64 8.96 -8.17
N HIS A 27 0.69 8.93 -8.36
CA HIS A 27 1.46 9.98 -9.05
C HIS A 27 1.57 9.76 -10.56
N GLY A 28 0.94 8.71 -11.09
CA GLY A 28 1.04 8.27 -12.46
C GLY A 28 -0.24 8.49 -13.28
N PRO A 29 -0.29 7.94 -14.50
CA PRO A 29 -1.47 8.05 -15.38
C PRO A 29 -2.60 7.05 -15.03
N GLU A 30 -2.41 6.22 -14.01
CA GLU A 30 -3.35 5.16 -13.63
C GLU A 30 -4.73 5.70 -13.21
N SER A 31 -5.76 4.90 -13.49
CA SER A 31 -7.15 5.18 -13.08
C SER A 31 -7.36 4.97 -11.59
N PHE A 32 -8.43 5.56 -11.03
CA PHE A 32 -8.80 5.34 -9.63
C PHE A 32 -9.09 3.87 -9.34
N SER A 33 -9.75 3.16 -10.25
CA SER A 33 -9.90 1.69 -10.17
C SER A 33 -8.55 0.95 -10.05
N GLN A 34 -7.54 1.33 -10.85
CA GLN A 34 -6.21 0.70 -10.76
C GLN A 34 -5.51 1.03 -9.43
N ILE A 35 -5.62 2.26 -8.95
CA ILE A 35 -5.10 2.68 -7.64
C ILE A 35 -5.75 1.86 -6.52
N ALA A 36 -7.08 1.76 -6.50
CA ALA A 36 -7.83 1.02 -5.51
C ALA A 36 -7.45 -0.47 -5.50
N ASN A 37 -7.32 -1.10 -6.67
CA ASN A 37 -6.95 -2.51 -6.77
C ASN A 37 -5.53 -2.76 -6.24
N GLN A 38 -4.55 -1.93 -6.61
CA GLN A 38 -3.19 -2.09 -6.10
C GLN A 38 -3.11 -1.84 -4.59
N ALA A 39 -3.79 -0.82 -4.09
CA ALA A 39 -3.81 -0.51 -2.66
C ALA A 39 -4.46 -1.64 -1.84
N LYS A 40 -5.47 -2.33 -2.39
CA LYS A 40 -6.06 -3.54 -1.78
C LYS A 40 -5.07 -4.69 -1.69
N GLU A 41 -4.27 -4.93 -2.73
CA GLU A 41 -3.23 -5.97 -2.70
C GLU A 41 -2.19 -5.69 -1.61
N ASP A 42 -1.71 -4.45 -1.54
CA ASP A 42 -0.78 -4.00 -0.50
C ASP A 42 -1.40 -4.13 0.90
N PHE A 43 -2.66 -3.71 1.06
CA PHE A 43 -3.42 -3.79 2.31
C PHE A 43 -3.55 -5.23 2.81
N LEU A 44 -3.94 -6.15 1.92
CA LEU A 44 -4.09 -7.56 2.27
C LEU A 44 -2.74 -8.15 2.67
N CYS A 45 -1.67 -7.85 1.93
CA CYS A 45 -0.35 -8.37 2.25
C CYS A 45 0.22 -7.82 3.56
N LEU A 46 -0.02 -6.55 3.90
CA LEU A 46 0.41 -6.00 5.20
C LEU A 46 -0.45 -6.51 6.35
N SER A 47 -1.74 -6.74 6.13
CA SER A 47 -2.65 -7.33 7.11
C SER A 47 -2.26 -8.77 7.44
N ASP A 48 -1.92 -9.54 6.40
CA ASP A 48 -1.55 -10.94 6.46
C ASP A 48 -0.03 -11.16 6.47
N LEU A 49 0.77 -10.16 6.86
CA LEU A 49 2.24 -10.24 6.76
C LEU A 49 2.84 -11.45 7.50
N GLU A 50 2.19 -11.87 8.58
CA GLU A 50 2.54 -13.05 9.38
C GLU A 50 1.80 -14.33 8.96
N ALA A 51 0.77 -14.20 8.14
CA ALA A 51 -0.04 -15.30 7.63
C ALA A 51 0.38 -15.68 6.20
N LYS A 52 0.05 -16.91 5.79
CA LYS A 52 0.16 -17.29 4.38
C LYS A 52 -1.09 -16.76 3.68
N LEU A 53 -0.94 -16.04 2.57
CA LEU A 53 -2.09 -15.77 1.69
C LEU A 53 -2.63 -17.11 1.19
N ASP A 54 -3.95 -17.23 1.10
CA ASP A 54 -4.71 -18.45 0.72
C ASP A 54 -4.35 -19.02 -0.66
N ASN A 55 -3.49 -18.34 -1.43
CA ASN A 55 -3.02 -18.70 -2.76
C ASN A 55 -1.56 -19.23 -2.78
N GLY A 56 -0.94 -19.46 -1.63
CA GLY A 56 0.41 -20.03 -1.53
C GLY A 56 1.54 -19.06 -1.87
N LEU A 57 1.23 -17.79 -2.16
CA LEU A 57 2.19 -16.70 -2.17
C LEU A 57 2.44 -16.23 -0.74
N LEU A 58 3.70 -15.97 -0.39
CA LEU A 58 4.01 -15.29 0.88
C LEU A 58 3.72 -13.80 0.70
N ALA A 59 2.91 -13.21 1.59
CA ALA A 59 2.62 -11.76 1.60
C ALA A 59 3.89 -10.91 1.53
N ARG A 60 4.94 -11.35 2.22
CA ARG A 60 6.28 -10.76 2.17
C ARG A 60 6.91 -10.74 0.77
N THR A 61 6.72 -11.80 -0.02
CA THR A 61 7.22 -11.84 -1.42
C THR A 61 6.49 -10.84 -2.29
N HIS A 62 5.19 -10.70 -2.12
CA HIS A 62 4.41 -9.70 -2.85
C HIS A 62 4.86 -8.29 -2.47
N LEU A 63 4.97 -7.97 -1.19
CA LEU A 63 5.43 -6.66 -0.73
C LEU A 63 6.83 -6.31 -1.26
N LEU A 64 7.73 -7.28 -1.35
CA LEU A 64 9.04 -7.09 -1.96
C LEU A 64 8.91 -6.67 -3.43
N GLN A 65 8.07 -7.36 -4.20
CA GLN A 65 7.81 -7.05 -5.62
C GLN A 65 7.08 -5.71 -5.79
N SER A 66 6.22 -5.36 -4.84
CA SER A 66 5.45 -4.12 -4.81
C SER A 66 6.23 -2.92 -4.28
N GLY A 67 7.53 -3.09 -3.98
CA GLY A 67 8.44 -1.97 -3.66
C GLY A 67 8.59 -1.65 -2.18
N TYR A 68 8.21 -2.55 -1.27
CA TYR A 68 8.35 -2.37 0.19
C TYR A 68 9.69 -2.89 0.73
N GLU A 69 10.69 -3.18 -0.10
CA GLU A 69 11.96 -3.78 0.34
C GLU A 69 12.62 -3.06 1.52
N PHE A 70 12.73 -1.73 1.44
CA PHE A 70 13.33 -0.93 2.52
C PHE A 70 12.51 -0.97 3.80
N TRP A 71 11.19 -0.90 3.66
CA TRP A 71 10.28 -0.99 4.79
C TRP A 71 10.35 -2.38 5.44
N LEU A 72 10.35 -3.46 4.67
CA LEU A 72 10.51 -4.83 5.15
C LEU A 72 11.83 -5.04 5.90
N LYS A 73 12.93 -4.46 5.40
CA LYS A 73 14.23 -4.52 6.10
C LYS A 73 14.20 -3.80 7.44
N ALA A 74 13.50 -2.66 7.53
CA ALA A 74 13.31 -1.94 8.78
C ALA A 74 12.40 -2.72 9.73
N PHE A 75 11.31 -3.28 9.21
CA PHE A 75 10.37 -4.13 9.95
C PHE A 75 11.08 -5.36 10.56
N ASP A 76 11.90 -6.05 9.78
CA ASP A 76 12.66 -7.23 10.25
C ASP A 76 13.78 -6.87 11.26
N ALA A 77 14.30 -5.65 11.20
CA ALA A 77 15.40 -5.19 12.06
C ALA A 77 14.92 -4.64 13.41
N ASP A 78 13.62 -4.44 13.56
CA ASP A 78 13.04 -3.88 14.77
C ASP A 78 12.83 -4.96 15.84
N ALA A 79 13.64 -4.90 16.89
CA ALA A 79 13.59 -5.81 18.03
C ALA A 79 12.63 -5.33 19.13
N ASP A 80 12.21 -4.06 19.09
CA ASP A 80 11.51 -3.39 20.19
C ASP A 80 9.99 -3.27 19.97
N GLY A 81 9.47 -3.58 18.77
CA GLY A 81 8.03 -3.73 18.49
C GLY A 81 7.35 -2.51 17.85
N ASP A 82 8.09 -1.44 17.57
CA ASP A 82 7.62 -0.21 16.92
C ASP A 82 7.23 -0.42 15.43
N ALA A 83 7.76 -1.47 14.79
CA ALA A 83 7.52 -1.82 13.41
C ALA A 83 6.09 -2.31 13.17
N ASP A 84 5.46 -2.88 14.19
CA ASP A 84 4.07 -3.33 14.12
C ASP A 84 3.11 -2.12 14.16
N ASP A 85 3.43 -1.09 14.94
CA ASP A 85 2.71 0.18 14.93
C ASP A 85 2.82 0.88 13.57
N GLU A 86 4.01 0.86 12.96
CA GLU A 86 4.20 1.40 11.61
C GLU A 86 3.42 0.60 10.55
N ARG A 87 3.38 -0.73 10.69
CA ARG A 87 2.56 -1.59 9.83
C ARG A 87 1.08 -1.24 9.94
N LEU A 88 0.57 -1.06 11.15
CA LEU A 88 -0.81 -0.64 11.38
C LEU A 88 -1.11 0.75 10.80
N ARG A 89 -0.16 1.69 10.89
CA ARG A 89 -0.28 3.01 10.22
C ARG A 89 -0.41 2.87 8.71
N LEU A 90 0.46 2.09 8.08
CA LEU A 90 0.40 1.85 6.62
C LEU A 90 -0.92 1.20 6.20
N ILE A 91 -1.39 0.20 6.94
CA ILE A 91 -2.69 -0.43 6.71
C ILE A 91 -3.81 0.62 6.76
N GLY A 92 -3.77 1.52 7.73
CA GLY A 92 -4.74 2.62 7.87
C GLY A 92 -4.74 3.55 6.65
N PHE A 93 -3.58 4.00 6.20
CA PHE A 93 -3.47 4.88 5.02
C PHE A 93 -3.90 4.18 3.74
N LEU A 94 -3.54 2.91 3.56
CA LEU A 94 -4.00 2.12 2.42
C LEU A 94 -5.53 1.98 2.44
N LYS A 95 -6.15 1.79 3.61
CA LYS A 95 -7.61 1.73 3.72
C LYS A 95 -8.28 3.04 3.28
N LEU A 96 -7.74 4.19 3.68
CA LEU A 96 -8.22 5.50 3.26
C LEU A 96 -8.04 5.74 1.75
N ILE A 97 -6.90 5.32 1.20
CA ILE A 97 -6.63 5.39 -0.25
C ILE A 97 -7.62 4.53 -1.03
N ILE A 98 -7.90 3.31 -0.58
CA ILE A 98 -8.88 2.41 -1.21
C ILE A 98 -10.25 3.07 -1.24
N GLU A 99 -10.75 3.51 -0.07
CA GLU A 99 -12.08 4.10 0.05
C GLU A 99 -12.23 5.34 -0.84
N LEU A 100 -11.25 6.25 -0.81
CA LEU A 100 -11.29 7.45 -1.62
C LEU A 100 -11.18 7.15 -3.13
N ALA A 101 -10.32 6.21 -3.53
CA ALA A 101 -10.19 5.84 -4.94
C ALA A 101 -11.44 5.14 -5.47
N GLU A 102 -12.13 4.34 -4.65
CA GLU A 102 -13.43 3.76 -4.99
C GLU A 102 -14.51 4.85 -5.13
N GLU A 103 -14.58 5.79 -4.19
CA GLU A 103 -15.54 6.91 -4.24
C GLU A 103 -15.33 7.82 -5.47
N LEU A 104 -14.08 8.03 -5.89
CA LEU A 104 -13.75 8.84 -7.07
C LEU A 104 -14.01 8.13 -8.41
N GLU A 105 -14.17 6.80 -8.40
CA GLU A 105 -14.51 6.00 -9.58
C GLU A 105 -16.04 5.97 -9.83
N GLU A 106 -16.87 6.13 -8.79
CA GLU A 106 -18.34 6.19 -8.86
C GLU A 106 -18.88 7.43 -9.59
#